data_AF-A0A5C7FCT1-F1
#
_entry.id   AF-A0A5C7FCT1-F1
#
_cell.length_a   1.000
_cell.length_b   1.000
_cell.length_c   1.000
_cell.angle_alpha   90.00
_cell.angle_beta   90.00
_cell.angle_gamma   90.00
#
_symmetry.space_group_name_H-M   'P 1'
#
loop_
_entity.id
_entity.type
_entity.pdbx_description
1 polymer ?
#
loop_
_entity_poly.entity_id
_entity_poly.type
_entity_poly.pdbx_seq_one_letter_code
_entity_poly.pdbx_strand_id
1 'polypeptide(L)' 'MMEKKYSVIVLDSEGEMQNILDPRNGQALEELMLTDQESARSYYDELKQSYKDFSVKMLYK' A
#
# COMPACT_ATOMS: atom_id res chain seq x y z
N MET A 1 12.42 -7.28 -20.85
CA MET A 1 12.68 -7.47 -19.41
C MET A 1 11.40 -7.05 -18.69
N MET A 2 10.85 -7.87 -17.79
CA MET A 2 9.74 -7.40 -16.94
C MET A 2 10.29 -6.29 -16.06
N GLU A 3 9.72 -5.09 -16.16
CA GLU A 3 10.05 -3.98 -15.27
C GLU A 3 9.74 -4.41 -13.84
N LYS A 4 10.78 -4.44 -13.00
CA LYS A 4 10.65 -4.69 -11.56
C LYS A 4 9.76 -3.60 -10.97
N LYS A 5 8.67 -3.99 -10.30
CA LYS A 5 7.70 -3.07 -9.71
C LYS A 5 7.48 -3.41 -8.25
N TYR A 6 7.40 -2.38 -7.43
CA TYR A 6 6.96 -2.47 -6.05
C TYR A 6 5.46 -2.25 -6.00
N SER A 7 4.77 -3.04 -5.19
CA SER A 7 3.36 -2.85 -4.90
C SER A 7 3.21 -2.57 -3.42
N VAL A 8 2.35 -1.62 -3.07
CA VAL A 8 1.95 -1.37 -1.68
C VAL A 8 0.46 -1.61 -1.55
N ILE A 9 0.09 -2.48 -0.61
CA ILE A 9 -1.29 -2.86 -0.31
C ILE A 9 -1.59 -2.73 1.18
N VAL A 10 -2.87 -2.59 1.51
CA VAL A 10 -3.36 -2.61 2.89
C VAL A 10 -4.31 -3.79 3.05
N LEU A 11 -4.16 -4.50 4.16
CA LEU A 11 -4.92 -5.70 4.52
C LEU A 11 -5.64 -5.45 5.85
N ASP A 12 -6.85 -5.98 5.98
CA ASP A 12 -7.57 -5.99 7.24
C ASP A 12 -6.98 -7.00 8.25
N SER A 13 -7.65 -7.15 9.39
CA SER A 13 -7.26 -8.09 10.46
C SER A 13 -7.32 -9.56 10.04
N GLU A 14 -8.10 -9.89 9.00
CA GLU A 14 -8.20 -11.24 8.44
C GLU A 14 -7.16 -11.48 7.32
N GLY A 15 -6.45 -10.43 6.91
CA GLY A 15 -5.43 -10.48 5.87
C GLY A 15 -5.99 -10.30 4.46
N GLU A 16 -7.23 -9.83 4.33
CA GLU A 16 -7.88 -9.60 3.04
C GLU A 16 -7.70 -8.14 2.58
N MET A 17 -7.61 -7.95 1.25
CA MET A 17 -7.65 -6.61 0.65
C MET A 17 -9.11 -6.14 0.64
N GLN A 18 -9.39 -5.08 1.38
CA GLN A 18 -10.70 -4.43 1.40
C GLN A 18 -10.63 -3.08 0.69
N ASN A 19 -11.78 -2.63 0.15
CA ASN A 19 -11.95 -1.27 -0.35
C ASN A 19 -12.02 -0.28 0.83
N ILE A 20 -10.86 0.05 1.39
CA ILE A 20 -10.73 1.07 2.44
C ILE A 20 -10.54 2.46 1.82
N LEU A 21 -10.83 3.52 2.56
CA LEU A 21 -10.63 4.90 2.08
C LEU A 21 -9.21 5.38 2.41
N ASP A 22 -8.48 5.91 1.44
CA ASP A 22 -7.20 6.59 1.61
C ASP A 22 -7.39 7.84 2.47
N PRO A 23 -6.71 7.97 3.63
CA PRO A 23 -6.89 9.08 4.55
C PRO A 23 -6.45 10.43 3.96
N ARG A 24 -5.64 10.45 2.89
CA ARG A 24 -5.12 11.67 2.27
C ARG A 24 -6.16 12.39 1.42
N ASN A 25 -7.02 11.63 0.73
CA ASN A 25 -7.96 12.16 -0.26
C ASN A 25 -9.39 11.63 -0.13
N GLY A 26 -9.64 10.67 0.78
CA GLY A 26 -10.94 10.04 0.99
C GLY A 26 -11.42 9.16 -0.16
N GLN A 27 -10.54 8.78 -1.10
CA GLN A 27 -10.86 7.89 -2.21
C GLN A 27 -10.60 6.43 -1.84
N ALA A 28 -11.17 5.49 -2.60
CA ALA A 28 -10.85 4.07 -2.41
C ALA A 28 -9.35 3.83 -2.60
N LEU A 29 -8.73 3.18 -1.62
CA LEU A 29 -7.34 2.81 -1.63
C LEU A 29 -7.20 1.49 -2.41
N GLU A 30 -6.67 1.57 -3.62
CA GLU A 30 -6.31 0.42 -4.44
C GLU A 30 -4.82 0.04 -4.27
N GLU A 31 -4.43 -1.12 -4.80
CA GLU A 31 -3.03 -1.52 -4.92
C GLU A 31 -2.23 -0.48 -5.72
N LEU A 32 -1.23 0.15 -5.09
CA LEU A 32 -0.39 1.13 -5.77
C LEU A 32 0.88 0.47 -6.32
N MET A 33 1.02 0.49 -7.65
CA MET A 33 2.20 0.00 -8.36
C MET A 33 3.21 1.14 -8.58
N LEU A 34 4.42 0.97 -8.06
CA LEU A 34 5.51 1.94 -8.10
C LEU A 34 6.75 1.30 -8.72
N THR A 35 7.48 2.05 -9.53
CA THR A 35 8.70 1.55 -10.20
C THR A 35 9.96 1.73 -9.36
N ASP A 36 9.90 2.58 -8.34
CA ASP A 36 11.03 2.96 -7.49
C ASP A 36 10.82 2.53 -6.02
N GLN A 37 11.89 2.03 -5.41
CA GLN A 37 11.86 1.48 -4.06
C GLN A 37 11.70 2.57 -2.99
N GLU A 38 12.33 3.73 -3.19
CA GLU A 38 12.27 4.83 -2.22
C GLU A 38 10.86 5.41 -2.15
N SER A 39 10.21 5.56 -3.31
CA SER A 39 8.82 5.97 -3.44
C SER A 39 7.88 4.96 -2.78
N ALA A 40 8.09 3.66 -3.04
CA ALA A 40 7.30 2.59 -2.42
C ALA A 40 7.45 2.55 -0.90
N ARG A 41 8.66 2.75 -0.41
CA ARG A 41 8.93 2.82 1.03
C ARG A 41 8.29 4.03 1.69
N SER A 42 8.43 5.20 1.08
CA SER A 42 7.82 6.44 1.59
C SER A 42 6.30 6.27 1.73
N TYR A 43 5.66 5.73 0.69
CA TYR A 43 4.22 5.48 0.72
C TYR A 43 3.80 4.41 1.74
N TYR A 44 4.57 3.32 1.85
CA TYR A 44 4.37 2.31 2.88
C TYR A 44 4.40 2.91 4.29
N ASP A 45 5.40 3.76 4.58
CA ASP A 45 5.58 4.38 5.89
C ASP A 45 4.43 5.36 6.21
N GLU A 46 3.95 6.13 5.22
CA GLU A 46 2.76 7.00 5.34
C GLU A 46 1.49 6.22 5.69
N LEU A 47 1.22 5.12 4.96
CA LEU A 47 0.04 4.29 5.20
C LEU A 47 0.11 3.64 6.58
N LYS A 48 1.29 3.15 6.98
CA LYS A 48 1.48 2.48 8.28
C LYS A 48 1.27 3.42 9.47
N GLN A 49 1.59 4.71 9.30
CA GLN A 49 1.30 5.71 10.33
C GLN A 49 -0.19 6.06 10.41
N SER A 50 -0.88 6.03 9.27
CA SER A 50 -2.28 6.44 9.17
C SER A 50 -3.26 5.32 9.55
N TYR A 51 -2.94 4.07 9.22
CA TYR A 51 -3.77 2.90 9.53
C TYR A 51 -3.17 2.09 10.68
N LYS A 52 -3.72 2.27 11.89
CA LYS A 52 -3.26 1.53 13.08
C LYS A 52 -3.87 0.14 13.23
N ASP A 53 -5.05 -0.07 12.65
CA ASP A 53 -5.81 -1.32 12.76
C ASP A 53 -5.67 -2.23 11.53
N PHE A 54 -4.88 -1.81 10.53
CA PHE A 54 -4.64 -2.55 9.30
C PHE A 54 -3.18 -2.94 9.16
N SER A 55 -2.94 -4.01 8.40
CA SER A 55 -1.60 -4.44 8.01
C SER A 55 -1.23 -3.87 6.65
N VAL A 56 -0.20 -3.04 6.59
CA VAL A 56 0.38 -2.56 5.31
C VAL A 56 1.46 -3.54 4.85
N LYS A 57 1.47 -3.91 3.57
CA LYS A 57 2.50 -4.76 2.96
C LYS A 57 3.09 -4.12 1.71
N MET A 58 4.40 -4.30 1.53
CA MET A 58 5.11 -3.97 0.31
C MET A 58 5.55 -5.28 -0.38
N LEU A 59 5.20 -5.45 -1.64
CA LEU A 59 5.49 -6.62 -2.45
C LEU A 59 6.46 -6.25 -3.58
N TYR A 60 7.37 -7.17 -3.91
CA TYR A 60 8.25 -7.05 -5.06
C TYR A 60 7.71 -7.93 -6.19
N LYS A 61 7.44 -7.32 -7.36
CA LYS A 61 6.82 -7.95 -8.52
C LYS A 61 7.71 -7.80 -9.77
#